data_AF-W6LDY7-F1
#
_entry.id   AF-W6LDY7-F1
#
_cell.length_a   1.000
_cell.length_b   1.000
_cell.length_c   1.000
_cell.angle_alpha   90.00
_cell.angle_beta   90.00
_cell.angle_gamma   90.00
#
_symmetry.space_group_name_H-M   'P 1'
#
loop_
_entity.id
_entity.type
_entity.pdbx_description
1 polymer ?
#
loop_
_entity_poly.entity_id
_entity_poly.type
_entity_poly.pdbx_seq_one_letter_code
_entity_poly.pdbx_strand_id
1 'polypeptide(L)'
;MDSLEKDVERLQVNVPLPSFADESSSAFVPSDERTEEQLQIIEQYETKLREETEAVDARKNELRGEVKRLQAECGTLAADFDLKLRSLRSLRAATAKTLHEIDLKLVLLLQHRLMFFDTLKKFDALQEKIAFLFRQMEKQSFAIEVKQKVVASMRSSIHDMEEKLKGFLSTVRNCEPFVDELHGEKLYRRFMRWKRLFDSGKSELPRENRPPDGVPPELWTAFCGRSKEVLQLRVQIQESQAPYKQEVELLNDLQKEMVIFDDSAHVLEVERERLPLDLLDSFLNIRCLYHLHQGQIQDEKAMLTSDFNTSHLHWVSDVDQYNQAIFSSAAKSDQLLSKIVKRKQLNMKRRFEAKRLDYCTGTFKLELQQLHTLRVTRLMQEWLCGDEEVSEEKAIAKIRDHIQLVNLSMTQKMDQLNLNVKQLKRQIVEHATENRFVDTEREKLRCTVQDARTVKSMTDAYRDIPSQIATRARTIFQKSEMEEVARSQQEELVQLKNEVDRLRAKTFPSFTAVCKRI
;
A
#
# COMPACT_ATOMS: atom_id res chain seq x y z
N MET A 1 37.92 42.73 25.18
CA MET A 1 37.90 42.50 23.72
C MET A 1 38.87 43.50 23.08
N ASP A 2 40.04 43.69 23.71
CA ASP A 2 40.73 45.00 23.68
C ASP A 2 42.12 44.92 23.06
N SER A 3 42.36 43.93 22.20
CA SER A 3 43.68 43.67 21.61
C SER A 3 43.67 43.52 20.09
N LEU A 4 42.71 44.18 19.41
CA LEU A 4 42.61 44.22 17.95
C LEU A 4 42.60 45.64 17.38
N GLU A 5 43.12 46.62 18.12
CA GLU A 5 43.61 47.85 17.49
C GLU A 5 44.98 47.52 16.86
N LYS A 6 44.95 46.81 15.73
CA LYS A 6 46.12 46.73 14.86
C LYS A 6 46.42 48.16 14.43
N ASP A 7 47.64 48.63 14.67
CA ASP A 7 48.17 49.87 14.13
C ASP A 7 47.82 49.95 12.63
N VAL A 8 46.82 50.76 12.31
CA VAL A 8 46.43 50.98 10.92
C VAL A 8 47.43 51.98 10.37
N GLU A 9 48.55 51.49 9.88
CA GLU A 9 49.47 52.29 9.08
C GLU A 9 48.72 52.83 7.86
N ARG A 10 48.43 54.13 7.87
CA ARG A 10 47.83 54.82 6.73
C ARG A 10 48.92 55.04 5.70
N LEU A 11 48.93 54.22 4.66
CA LEU A 11 49.74 54.45 3.45
C LEU A 11 49.27 55.75 2.78
N GLN A 12 49.96 56.85 3.07
CA GLN A 12 49.73 58.18 2.50
C GLN A 12 51.07 58.77 2.10
N VAL A 13 51.08 59.47 0.97
CA VAL A 13 52.24 60.21 0.50
C VAL A 13 52.33 61.48 1.35
N ASN A 14 53.31 61.52 2.27
CA ASN A 14 53.52 62.64 3.19
C ASN A 14 54.70 63.50 2.70
N VAL A 15 54.53 64.16 1.56
CA VAL A 15 55.49 65.17 1.09
C VAL A 15 54.80 66.54 1.21
N PRO A 16 55.18 67.39 2.19
CA PRO A 16 54.56 68.68 2.39
C PRO A 16 54.94 69.63 1.25
N LEU A 17 53.96 70.38 0.72
CA LEU A 17 54.23 71.41 -0.29
C LEU A 17 55.22 72.44 0.26
N PRO A 18 56.18 72.90 -0.55
CA PRO A 18 57.00 74.04 -0.19
C PRO A 18 56.12 75.26 0.11
N SER A 19 56.44 75.99 1.18
CA SER A 19 55.64 77.11 1.70
C SER A 19 55.41 78.26 0.73
N PHE A 20 56.23 78.38 -0.33
CA PHE A 20 56.09 79.37 -1.39
C PHE A 20 55.29 78.88 -2.61
N ALA A 21 54.96 77.59 -2.68
CA ALA A 21 54.18 76.97 -3.75
C ALA A 21 52.74 76.65 -3.32
N ASP A 22 52.40 76.86 -2.04
CA ASP A 22 51.05 76.68 -1.50
C ASP A 22 50.23 77.98 -1.65
N GLU A 23 49.17 77.95 -2.46
CA GLU A 23 48.27 79.09 -2.71
C GLU A 23 47.57 79.60 -1.44
N SER A 24 47.52 78.79 -0.38
CA SER A 24 46.94 79.14 0.91
C SER A 24 47.93 79.73 1.91
N SER A 25 49.22 79.71 1.57
CA SER A 25 50.31 80.24 2.40
C SER A 25 50.56 81.71 2.14
N SER A 26 50.86 82.48 3.19
CA SER A 26 51.24 83.90 3.10
C SER A 26 52.56 84.15 2.35
N ALA A 27 53.31 83.09 2.03
CA ALA A 27 54.59 83.14 1.33
C ALA A 27 54.49 82.74 -0.16
N PHE A 28 53.28 82.63 -0.72
CA PHE A 28 53.05 82.19 -2.09
C PHE A 28 53.73 83.10 -3.14
N VAL A 29 54.46 82.48 -4.06
CA VAL A 29 55.10 83.15 -5.20
C VAL A 29 54.53 82.59 -6.52
N PRO A 30 53.91 83.44 -7.37
CA PRO A 30 53.42 83.05 -8.69
C PRO A 30 54.49 82.40 -9.54
N SER A 31 54.10 81.50 -10.46
CA SER A 31 55.03 80.71 -11.29
C SER A 31 56.08 81.53 -12.03
N ASP A 32 55.75 82.76 -12.37
CA ASP A 32 56.51 83.62 -13.29
C ASP A 32 57.54 84.50 -12.54
N GLU A 33 57.47 84.56 -11.21
CA GLU A 33 58.32 85.39 -10.33
C GLU A 33 59.29 84.57 -9.47
N ARG A 34 59.37 83.25 -9.71
CA ARG A 34 60.20 82.33 -8.91
C ARG A 34 61.68 82.49 -9.27
N THR A 35 62.54 82.56 -8.26
CA THR A 35 63.99 82.55 -8.45
C THR A 35 64.47 81.16 -8.90
N GLU A 36 65.65 81.09 -9.54
CA GLU A 36 66.26 79.81 -9.96
C GLU A 36 66.40 78.81 -8.79
N GLU A 37 66.69 79.31 -7.59
CA GLU A 37 66.76 78.50 -6.36
C GLU A 37 65.38 77.93 -5.95
N GLN A 38 64.29 78.69 -6.15
CA GLN A 38 62.92 78.24 -5.86
C GLN A 38 62.42 77.22 -6.90
N LEU A 39 62.84 77.36 -8.16
CA LEU A 39 62.57 76.36 -9.21
C LEU A 39 63.29 75.04 -8.91
N GLN A 40 64.55 75.07 -8.47
CA GLN A 40 65.27 73.87 -8.03
C GLN A 40 64.61 73.18 -6.82
N ILE A 41 64.05 73.95 -5.87
CA ILE A 41 63.34 73.39 -4.72
C ILE A 41 62.01 72.72 -5.14
N ILE A 42 61.31 73.25 -6.14
CA ILE A 42 60.12 72.61 -6.72
C ILE A 42 60.50 71.33 -7.46
N GLU A 43 61.55 71.33 -8.28
CA GLU A 43 62.02 70.12 -8.96
C GLU A 43 62.41 69.03 -7.94
N GLN A 44 63.08 69.40 -6.85
CA GLN A 44 63.40 68.48 -5.75
C GLN A 44 62.17 67.99 -4.98
N TYR A 45 61.12 68.80 -4.88
CA TYR A 45 59.84 68.39 -4.29
C TYR A 45 59.10 67.43 -5.22
N GLU A 46 59.06 67.69 -6.53
CA GLU A 46 58.43 66.82 -7.52
C GLU A 46 59.13 65.47 -7.64
N THR A 47 60.46 65.43 -7.57
CA THR A 47 61.22 64.16 -7.53
C THR A 47 60.92 63.37 -6.26
N LYS A 48 60.93 64.01 -5.08
CA LYS A 48 60.58 63.36 -3.80
C LYS A 48 59.13 62.88 -3.77
N LEU A 49 58.20 63.68 -4.31
CA LEU A 49 56.79 63.30 -4.42
C LEU A 49 56.64 62.07 -5.32
N ARG A 50 57.35 62.03 -6.45
CA ARG A 50 57.34 60.88 -7.36
C ARG A 50 57.91 59.63 -6.70
N GLU A 51 59.07 59.73 -6.06
CA GLU A 51 59.71 58.62 -5.34
C GLU A 51 58.82 58.05 -4.22
N GLU A 52 58.21 58.91 -3.40
CA GLU A 52 57.27 58.50 -2.33
C GLU A 52 55.96 57.92 -2.91
N THR A 53 55.42 58.47 -4.00
CA THR A 53 54.25 57.87 -4.68
C THR A 53 54.57 56.47 -5.22
N GLU A 54 55.74 56.29 -5.83
CA GLU A 54 56.20 55.01 -6.35
C GLU A 54 56.42 54.00 -5.21
N ALA A 55 56.99 54.43 -4.08
CA ALA A 55 57.16 53.59 -2.89
C ALA A 55 55.82 53.17 -2.27
N VAL A 56 54.86 54.09 -2.14
CA VAL A 56 53.51 53.80 -1.62
C VAL A 56 52.74 52.86 -2.56
N ASP A 57 52.81 53.08 -3.87
CA ASP A 57 52.16 52.21 -4.85
C ASP A 57 52.83 50.83 -4.94
N ALA A 58 54.15 50.75 -4.81
CA ALA A 58 54.86 49.48 -4.69
C ALA A 58 54.38 48.68 -3.47
N ARG A 59 54.29 49.33 -2.29
CA ARG A 59 53.80 48.69 -1.06
C ARG A 59 52.34 48.28 -1.15
N LYS A 60 51.49 49.10 -1.77
CA LYS A 60 50.08 48.78 -2.04
C LYS A 60 49.92 47.58 -2.97
N ASN A 61 50.78 47.48 -3.98
CA ASN A 61 50.79 46.35 -4.91
C ASN A 61 51.28 45.06 -4.23
N GLU A 62 52.28 45.14 -3.36
CA GLU A 62 52.74 44.03 -2.52
C GLU A 62 51.61 43.51 -1.62
N LEU A 63 50.93 44.40 -0.88
CA LEU A 63 49.80 44.03 -0.02
C LEU A 63 48.63 43.44 -0.81
N ARG A 64 48.33 43.98 -2.00
CA ARG A 64 47.31 43.39 -2.91
C ARG A 64 47.72 41.98 -3.37
N GLY A 65 49.01 41.77 -3.62
CA GLY A 65 49.57 40.44 -3.95
C GLY A 65 49.39 39.47 -2.78
N GLU A 66 49.72 39.90 -1.57
CA GLU A 66 49.55 39.10 -0.35
C GLU A 66 48.09 38.74 -0.10
N VAL A 67 47.17 39.71 -0.21
CA VAL A 67 45.73 39.47 -0.07
C VAL A 67 45.23 38.47 -1.10
N LYS A 68 45.65 38.58 -2.37
CA LYS A 68 45.28 37.61 -3.41
C LYS A 68 45.81 36.21 -3.10
N ARG A 69 47.04 36.11 -2.62
CA ARG A 69 47.66 34.83 -2.21
C ARG A 69 46.88 34.20 -1.05
N LEU A 70 46.59 34.97 0.00
CA LEU A 70 45.80 34.50 1.15
C LEU A 70 44.38 34.10 0.75
N GLN A 71 43.74 34.86 -0.15
CA GLN A 71 42.42 34.50 -0.69
C GLN A 71 42.46 33.17 -1.45
N ALA A 72 43.49 32.94 -2.25
CA ALA A 72 43.68 31.67 -2.95
C ALA A 72 43.89 30.50 -1.97
N GLU A 73 44.75 30.69 -0.96
CA GLU A 73 45.02 29.69 0.08
C GLU A 73 43.78 29.38 0.94
N CYS A 74 43.00 30.41 1.33
CA CYS A 74 41.72 30.21 2.00
C CYS A 74 40.73 29.45 1.09
N GLY A 75 40.74 29.72 -0.22
CA GLY A 75 39.90 29.01 -1.19
C GLY A 75 40.24 27.52 -1.29
N THR A 76 41.54 27.18 -1.35
CA THR A 76 41.99 25.78 -1.37
C THR A 76 41.68 25.07 -0.06
N LEU A 77 41.95 25.71 1.09
CA LEU A 77 41.63 25.15 2.41
C LEU A 77 40.14 24.90 2.60
N ALA A 78 39.29 25.82 2.13
CA ALA A 78 37.84 25.63 2.17
C ALA A 78 37.38 24.46 1.29
N ALA A 79 37.95 24.32 0.09
CA ALA A 79 37.64 23.20 -0.81
C ALA A 79 38.06 21.84 -0.21
N ASP A 80 39.26 21.77 0.38
CA ASP A 80 39.75 20.55 1.05
C ASP A 80 38.90 20.18 2.27
N PHE A 81 38.50 21.18 3.05
CA PHE A 81 37.59 21.00 4.18
C PHE A 81 36.23 20.46 3.71
N ASP A 82 35.65 21.03 2.66
CA ASP A 82 34.39 20.57 2.09
C ASP A 82 34.47 19.14 1.57
N LEU A 83 35.59 18.76 0.95
CA LEU A 83 35.83 17.42 0.45
C LEU A 83 35.90 16.40 1.60
N LYS A 84 36.60 16.77 2.69
CA LYS A 84 36.66 15.96 3.92
C LYS A 84 35.32 15.88 4.64
N LEU A 85 34.53 16.96 4.62
CA LEU A 85 33.18 16.96 5.18
C LEU A 85 32.24 16.04 4.39
N ARG A 86 32.35 16.03 3.05
CA ARG A 86 31.59 15.11 2.18
C ARG A 86 31.97 13.65 2.45
N SER A 87 33.26 13.34 2.59
CA SER A 87 33.69 11.97 2.88
C SER A 87 33.20 11.49 4.26
N LEU A 88 33.28 12.35 5.29
CA LEU A 88 32.73 12.04 6.61
C LEU A 88 31.21 11.86 6.61
N ARG A 89 30.47 12.68 5.85
CA ARG A 89 29.01 12.51 5.69
C ARG A 89 28.66 11.19 5.00
N SER A 90 29.40 10.82 3.96
CA SER A 90 29.25 9.54 3.26
C SER A 90 29.50 8.37 4.22
N LEU A 91 30.61 8.42 4.97
CA LEU A 91 30.95 7.41 5.97
C LEU A 91 29.86 7.30 7.04
N ARG A 92 29.40 8.43 7.60
CA ARG A 92 28.32 8.44 8.60
C ARG A 92 27.04 7.81 8.07
N ALA A 93 26.65 8.11 6.83
CA ALA A 93 25.47 7.54 6.20
C ALA A 93 25.62 6.02 5.99
N ALA A 94 26.78 5.57 5.52
CA ALA A 94 27.08 4.14 5.37
C ALA A 94 27.04 3.40 6.71
N THR A 95 27.65 3.95 7.76
CA THR A 95 27.63 3.34 9.11
C THR A 95 26.23 3.32 9.71
N ALA A 96 25.46 4.40 9.58
CA ALA A 96 24.07 4.43 10.06
C ALA A 96 23.21 3.39 9.34
N LYS A 97 23.39 3.24 8.01
CA LYS A 97 22.72 2.21 7.24
C LYS A 97 23.07 0.81 7.74
N THR A 98 24.36 0.48 7.91
CA THR A 98 24.75 -0.86 8.39
C THR A 98 24.20 -1.13 9.79
N LEU A 99 24.15 -0.11 10.65
CA LEU A 99 23.54 -0.23 11.98
C LEU A 99 22.06 -0.58 11.86
N HIS A 100 21.30 0.16 11.04
CA HIS A 100 19.88 -0.11 10.83
C HIS A 100 19.60 -1.49 10.20
N GLU A 101 20.46 -1.95 9.28
CA GLU A 101 20.36 -3.31 8.73
C GLU A 101 20.57 -4.39 9.80
N ILE A 102 21.54 -4.19 10.70
CA ILE A 102 21.80 -5.09 11.82
C ILE A 102 20.64 -5.06 12.81
N ASP A 103 20.14 -3.88 13.17
CA ASP A 103 19.00 -3.72 14.07
C ASP A 103 17.76 -4.42 13.52
N LEU A 104 17.48 -4.25 12.23
CA LEU A 104 16.35 -4.94 11.58
C LEU A 104 16.53 -6.45 11.63
N LYS A 105 17.72 -6.97 11.33
CA LYS A 105 18.02 -8.42 11.41
C LYS A 105 17.84 -8.95 12.84
N LEU A 106 18.29 -8.21 13.85
CA LEU A 106 18.12 -8.59 15.25
C LEU A 106 16.64 -8.64 15.65
N VAL A 107 15.85 -7.63 15.25
CA VAL A 107 14.41 -7.61 15.49
C VAL A 107 13.71 -8.79 14.82
N LEU A 108 14.03 -9.08 13.56
CA LEU A 108 13.47 -10.20 12.82
C LEU A 108 13.84 -11.55 13.47
N LEU A 109 15.11 -11.72 13.88
CA LEU A 109 15.54 -12.93 14.60
C LEU A 109 14.81 -13.13 15.93
N LEU A 110 14.63 -12.05 16.71
CA LEU A 110 13.87 -12.10 17.95
C LEU A 110 12.40 -12.46 17.69
N GLN A 111 11.78 -11.84 16.67
CA GLN A 111 10.41 -12.14 16.27
C GLN A 111 10.28 -13.60 15.85
N HIS A 112 11.18 -14.11 15.00
CA HIS A 112 11.18 -15.50 14.56
C HIS A 112 11.30 -16.47 15.74
N ARG A 113 12.19 -16.17 16.68
CA ARG A 113 12.37 -16.99 17.89
C ARG A 113 11.11 -16.99 18.77
N LEU A 114 10.46 -15.84 18.95
CA LEU A 114 9.22 -15.75 19.71
C LEU A 114 8.07 -16.50 19.04
N MET A 115 7.91 -16.35 17.72
CA MET A 115 6.89 -17.08 16.95
C MET A 115 7.13 -18.58 17.01
N PHE A 116 8.37 -19.04 16.86
CA PHE A 116 8.73 -20.45 17.00
C PHE A 116 8.31 -21.02 18.36
N PHE A 117 8.63 -20.33 19.46
CA PHE A 117 8.26 -20.78 20.80
C PHE A 117 6.75 -20.78 21.03
N ASP A 118 6.03 -19.78 20.52
CA ASP A 118 4.57 -19.74 20.62
C ASP A 118 3.92 -20.89 19.84
N THR A 119 4.40 -21.15 18.62
CA THR A 119 3.93 -22.28 17.80
C THR A 119 4.25 -23.62 18.44
N LEU A 120 5.44 -23.81 19.01
CA LEU A 120 5.78 -25.03 19.75
C LEU A 120 4.85 -25.25 20.95
N LYS A 121 4.58 -24.21 21.75
CA LYS A 121 3.64 -24.32 22.88
C LYS A 121 2.23 -24.71 22.42
N LYS A 122 1.76 -24.14 21.32
CA LYS A 122 0.47 -24.50 20.71
C LYS A 122 0.47 -25.95 20.22
N PHE A 123 1.55 -26.36 19.57
CA PHE A 123 1.73 -27.73 19.08
C PHE A 123 1.67 -28.74 20.23
N ASP A 124 2.44 -28.51 21.30
CA ASP A 124 2.45 -29.38 22.48
C ASP A 124 1.05 -29.46 23.13
N ALA A 125 0.38 -28.32 23.28
CA ALA A 125 -0.98 -28.27 23.84
C ALA A 125 -2.02 -29.02 22.98
N LEU A 126 -1.90 -28.94 21.65
CA LEU A 126 -2.75 -29.73 20.74
C LEU A 126 -2.43 -31.22 20.85
N GLN A 127 -1.16 -31.59 20.92
CA GLN A 127 -0.73 -32.98 21.06
C GLN A 127 -1.24 -33.60 22.37
N GLU A 128 -1.22 -32.86 23.49
CA GLU A 128 -1.81 -33.31 24.75
C GLU A 128 -3.33 -33.52 24.65
N LYS A 129 -4.05 -32.60 23.98
CA LYS A 129 -5.50 -32.74 23.76
C LYS A 129 -5.84 -33.93 22.87
N ILE A 130 -5.12 -34.13 21.78
CA ILE A 130 -5.30 -35.28 20.89
C ILE A 130 -5.04 -36.58 21.65
N ALA A 131 -3.95 -36.66 22.41
CA ALA A 131 -3.66 -37.84 23.25
C ALA A 131 -4.74 -38.09 24.31
N PHE A 132 -5.31 -37.04 24.89
CA PHE A 132 -6.43 -37.17 25.81
C PHE A 132 -7.68 -37.74 25.12
N LEU A 133 -8.04 -37.25 23.92
CA LEU A 133 -9.17 -37.77 23.16
C LEU A 133 -8.97 -39.24 22.77
N PHE A 134 -7.79 -39.63 22.28
CA PHE A 134 -7.51 -41.03 21.97
C PHE A 134 -7.66 -41.95 23.19
N ARG A 135 -7.22 -41.52 24.37
CA ARG A 135 -7.46 -42.28 25.61
C ARG A 135 -8.94 -42.39 25.97
N GLN A 136 -9.77 -41.40 25.65
CA GLN A 136 -11.22 -41.48 25.84
C GLN A 136 -11.85 -42.43 24.82
N MET A 137 -11.41 -42.37 23.57
CA MET A 137 -11.86 -43.29 22.52
C MET A 137 -11.52 -44.74 22.84
N GLU A 138 -10.32 -45.03 23.34
CA GLU A 138 -9.94 -46.39 23.79
C GLU A 138 -10.86 -46.90 24.90
N LYS A 139 -11.19 -46.05 25.89
CA LYS A 139 -12.13 -46.41 26.97
C LYS A 139 -13.53 -46.67 26.43
N GLN A 140 -13.99 -45.85 25.50
CA GLN A 140 -15.30 -46.02 24.88
C GLN A 140 -15.36 -47.24 23.96
N SER A 141 -14.31 -47.52 23.19
CA SER A 141 -14.27 -48.70 22.31
C SER A 141 -14.35 -49.98 23.14
N PHE A 142 -13.65 -50.04 24.27
CA PHE A 142 -13.76 -51.15 25.22
C PHE A 142 -15.19 -51.26 25.78
N ALA A 143 -15.80 -50.14 26.19
CA ALA A 143 -17.18 -50.14 26.68
C ALA A 143 -18.18 -50.62 25.62
N ILE A 144 -18.01 -50.19 24.36
CA ILE A 144 -18.80 -50.63 23.20
C ILE A 144 -18.63 -52.13 23.00
N GLU A 145 -17.40 -52.67 23.03
CA GLU A 145 -17.17 -54.11 22.85
C GLU A 145 -17.86 -54.94 23.93
N VAL A 146 -17.76 -54.51 25.19
CA VAL A 146 -18.44 -55.18 26.32
C VAL A 146 -19.96 -55.13 26.13
N LYS A 147 -20.52 -53.98 25.76
CA LYS A 147 -21.97 -53.82 25.53
C LYS A 147 -22.45 -54.62 24.32
N GLN A 148 -21.68 -54.70 23.25
CA GLN A 148 -21.99 -55.54 22.09
C GLN A 148 -22.11 -57.02 22.48
N LYS A 149 -21.23 -57.53 23.35
CA LYS A 149 -21.31 -58.91 23.87
C LYS A 149 -22.59 -59.13 24.68
N VAL A 150 -22.98 -58.16 25.51
CA VAL A 150 -24.24 -58.21 26.30
C VAL A 150 -25.47 -58.19 25.39
N VAL A 151 -25.50 -57.28 24.42
CA VAL A 151 -26.60 -57.19 23.44
C VAL A 151 -26.70 -58.47 22.62
N ALA A 152 -25.57 -59.05 22.22
CA ALA A 152 -25.54 -60.32 21.47
C ALA A 152 -26.06 -61.50 22.31
N SER A 153 -25.68 -61.60 23.59
CA SER A 153 -26.16 -62.67 24.47
C SER A 153 -27.66 -62.55 24.77
N MET A 154 -28.15 -61.33 25.02
CA MET A 154 -29.59 -61.06 25.18
C MET A 154 -30.37 -61.41 23.91
N ARG A 155 -29.84 -61.04 22.73
CA ARG A 155 -30.45 -61.39 21.45
C ARG A 155 -30.50 -62.90 21.22
N SER A 156 -29.43 -63.62 21.55
CA SER A 156 -29.42 -65.09 21.48
C SER A 156 -30.45 -65.70 22.42
N SER A 157 -30.57 -65.21 23.65
CA SER A 157 -31.55 -65.70 24.62
C SER A 157 -32.99 -65.47 24.15
N ILE A 158 -33.29 -64.29 23.59
CA ILE A 158 -34.60 -64.01 22.97
C ILE A 158 -34.84 -64.96 21.80
N HIS A 159 -33.83 -65.19 20.96
CA HIS A 159 -33.93 -66.10 19.82
C HIS A 159 -34.21 -67.55 20.27
N ASP A 160 -33.49 -68.06 21.27
CA ASP A 160 -33.69 -69.39 21.83
C ASP A 160 -35.11 -69.56 22.39
N MET A 161 -35.67 -68.52 23.02
CA MET A 161 -37.06 -68.53 23.50
C MET A 161 -38.07 -68.50 22.35
N GLU A 162 -37.80 -67.73 21.29
CA GLU A 162 -38.60 -67.74 20.06
C GLU A 162 -38.56 -69.10 19.35
N GLU A 163 -37.40 -69.75 19.32
CA GLU A 163 -37.23 -71.11 18.79
C GLU A 163 -37.95 -72.15 19.65
N LYS A 164 -37.85 -72.07 20.98
CA LYS A 164 -38.64 -72.92 21.90
C LYS A 164 -40.14 -72.75 21.66
N LEU A 165 -40.62 -71.52 21.47
CA LEU A 165 -42.02 -71.26 21.13
C LEU A 165 -42.38 -71.87 19.77
N LYS A 166 -41.55 -71.73 18.74
CA LYS A 166 -41.76 -72.36 17.42
C LYS A 166 -41.77 -73.89 17.50
N GLY A 167 -40.83 -74.49 18.22
CA GLY A 167 -40.72 -75.93 18.42
C GLY A 167 -41.88 -76.50 19.25
N PHE A 168 -42.33 -75.75 20.26
CA PHE A 168 -43.56 -76.07 20.98
C PHE A 168 -44.74 -76.12 20.00
N LEU A 169 -44.93 -75.08 19.19
CA LEU A 169 -46.05 -75.02 18.24
C LEU A 169 -46.04 -76.11 17.16
N SER A 170 -44.86 -76.59 16.74
CA SER A 170 -44.75 -77.68 15.77
C SER A 170 -45.08 -79.05 16.39
N THR A 171 -44.78 -79.24 17.68
CA THR A 171 -45.02 -80.50 18.42
C THR A 171 -46.41 -80.56 19.06
N VAL A 172 -47.03 -79.42 19.34
CA VAL A 172 -48.37 -79.31 19.97
C VAL A 172 -49.44 -80.16 19.27
N ARG A 173 -49.39 -80.32 17.95
CA ARG A 173 -50.36 -81.15 17.21
C ARG A 173 -50.34 -82.62 17.64
N ASN A 174 -49.17 -83.12 18.09
CA ASN A 174 -48.94 -84.52 18.42
C ASN A 174 -49.02 -84.78 19.94
N CYS A 175 -49.58 -83.85 20.71
CA CYS A 175 -49.75 -83.97 22.16
C CYS A 175 -51.24 -83.96 22.53
N GLU A 176 -51.61 -84.56 23.66
CA GLU A 176 -52.92 -84.35 24.26
C GLU A 176 -53.16 -82.86 24.52
N PRO A 177 -54.38 -82.33 24.26
CA PRO A 177 -55.62 -83.03 23.89
C PRO A 177 -55.85 -83.21 22.37
N PHE A 178 -54.84 -82.94 21.53
CA PHE A 178 -54.98 -82.86 20.07
C PHE A 178 -54.87 -84.20 19.34
N VAL A 179 -54.46 -85.26 20.04
CA VAL A 179 -54.28 -86.62 19.54
C VAL A 179 -55.58 -87.46 19.64
N ASP A 180 -56.62 -86.95 20.32
CA ASP A 180 -57.91 -87.64 20.49
C ASP A 180 -58.63 -87.86 19.14
N GLU A 181 -59.09 -89.09 18.89
CA GLU A 181 -59.70 -89.51 17.61
C GLU A 181 -61.01 -88.77 17.29
N LEU A 182 -61.74 -88.33 18.32
CA LEU A 182 -63.07 -87.71 18.18
C LEU A 182 -63.01 -86.17 18.20
N HIS A 183 -62.16 -85.57 19.03
CA HIS A 183 -62.14 -84.12 19.28
C HIS A 183 -60.80 -83.43 18.94
N GLY A 184 -59.72 -84.17 18.71
CA GLY A 184 -58.36 -83.64 18.59
C GLY A 184 -58.18 -82.61 17.46
N GLU A 185 -58.63 -82.93 16.24
CA GLU A 185 -58.51 -82.04 15.07
C GLU A 185 -59.38 -80.77 15.22
N LYS A 186 -60.56 -80.88 15.86
CA LYS A 186 -61.43 -79.73 16.16
C LYS A 186 -60.79 -78.82 17.21
N LEU A 187 -60.18 -79.39 18.25
CA LEU A 187 -59.45 -78.66 19.28
C LEU A 187 -58.20 -77.98 18.71
N TYR A 188 -57.46 -78.63 17.80
CA TYR A 188 -56.27 -78.04 17.19
C TYR A 188 -56.59 -76.83 16.30
N ARG A 189 -57.64 -76.91 15.47
CA ARG A 189 -58.12 -75.76 14.69
C ARG A 189 -58.57 -74.62 15.59
N ARG A 190 -59.24 -74.95 16.71
CA ARG A 190 -59.64 -73.96 17.73
C ARG A 190 -58.44 -73.34 18.42
N PHE A 191 -57.39 -74.11 18.70
CA PHE A 191 -56.12 -73.63 19.27
C PHE A 191 -55.41 -72.66 18.32
N MET A 192 -55.28 -73.01 17.04
CA MET A 192 -54.63 -72.15 16.05
C MET A 192 -55.44 -70.88 15.75
N ARG A 193 -56.78 -70.98 15.75
CA ARG A 193 -57.66 -69.81 15.64
C ARG A 193 -57.56 -68.92 16.88
N TRP A 194 -57.60 -69.52 18.08
CA TRP A 194 -57.39 -68.81 19.34
C TRP A 194 -56.05 -68.09 19.33
N LYS A 195 -54.95 -68.78 18.98
CA LYS A 195 -53.62 -68.20 18.90
C LYS A 195 -53.57 -66.99 17.96
N ARG A 196 -54.11 -67.09 16.74
CA ARG A 196 -54.14 -65.95 15.79
C ARG A 196 -54.94 -64.76 16.34
N LEU A 197 -56.05 -65.03 17.04
CA LEU A 197 -56.88 -63.99 17.66
C LEU A 197 -56.22 -63.42 18.92
N PHE A 198 -55.51 -64.24 19.68
CA PHE A 198 -54.71 -63.86 20.84
C PHE A 198 -53.50 -63.02 20.43
N ASP A 199 -52.83 -63.40 19.33
CA ASP A 199 -51.72 -62.67 18.71
C ASP A 199 -52.13 -61.29 18.21
N SER A 200 -53.40 -61.11 17.83
CA SER A 200 -53.97 -59.83 17.41
C SER A 200 -54.67 -59.06 18.54
N GLY A 201 -54.58 -59.53 19.79
CA GLY A 201 -55.19 -58.88 20.95
C GLY A 201 -56.72 -58.97 21.02
N LYS A 202 -57.34 -59.84 20.22
CA LYS A 202 -58.81 -59.98 20.05
C LYS A 202 -59.42 -61.14 20.84
N SER A 203 -58.63 -61.91 21.58
CA SER A 203 -59.10 -63.06 22.37
C SER A 203 -58.40 -63.11 23.73
N GLU A 204 -59.14 -63.50 24.76
CA GLU A 204 -58.62 -63.78 26.10
C GLU A 204 -58.15 -65.24 26.24
N LEU A 205 -57.55 -65.57 27.39
CA LEU A 205 -57.20 -66.94 27.74
C LEU A 205 -58.46 -67.81 27.90
N PRO A 206 -58.46 -69.06 27.41
CA PRO A 206 -59.54 -70.01 27.66
C PRO A 206 -59.67 -70.29 29.17
N ARG A 207 -60.90 -70.21 29.71
CA ARG A 207 -61.19 -70.47 31.13
C ARG A 207 -61.57 -71.94 31.33
N GLU A 208 -60.99 -72.59 32.34
CA GLU A 208 -61.21 -74.02 32.65
C GLU A 208 -62.68 -74.32 32.98
N ASN A 209 -63.41 -73.36 33.57
CA ASN A 209 -64.78 -73.52 34.04
C ASN A 209 -65.87 -73.40 32.95
N ARG A 210 -65.50 -73.26 31.66
CA ARG A 210 -66.46 -73.16 30.54
C ARG A 210 -66.00 -74.01 29.35
N PRO A 211 -66.13 -75.34 29.41
CA PRO A 211 -65.87 -76.19 28.25
C PRO A 211 -66.90 -75.92 27.15
N PRO A 212 -66.51 -75.93 25.86
CA PRO A 212 -67.45 -75.89 24.75
C PRO A 212 -68.35 -77.13 24.72
N ASP A 213 -69.60 -76.98 24.27
CA ASP A 213 -70.57 -78.08 24.18
C ASP A 213 -69.99 -79.29 23.44
N GLY A 214 -70.00 -80.45 24.11
CA GLY A 214 -69.54 -81.73 23.57
C GLY A 214 -68.05 -82.05 23.76
N VAL A 215 -67.25 -81.20 24.43
CA VAL A 215 -65.83 -81.49 24.73
C VAL A 215 -65.68 -82.04 26.16
N PRO A 216 -65.00 -83.18 26.36
CA PRO A 216 -64.68 -83.69 27.69
C PRO A 216 -63.92 -82.65 28.54
N PRO A 217 -64.28 -82.47 29.82
CA PRO A 217 -63.64 -81.48 30.69
C PRO A 217 -62.13 -81.72 30.85
N GLU A 218 -61.67 -82.97 30.80
CA GLU A 218 -60.25 -83.35 30.85
C GLU A 218 -59.45 -82.90 29.62
N LEU A 219 -60.04 -83.00 28.42
CA LEU A 219 -59.42 -82.50 27.20
C LEU A 219 -59.43 -80.97 27.15
N TRP A 220 -60.42 -80.33 27.77
CA TRP A 220 -60.49 -78.88 27.88
C TRP A 220 -59.49 -78.29 28.88
N THR A 221 -59.25 -78.95 30.03
CA THR A 221 -58.21 -78.54 30.97
C THR A 221 -56.82 -78.67 30.34
N ALA A 222 -56.56 -79.75 29.60
CA ALA A 222 -55.32 -79.91 28.83
C ALA A 222 -55.16 -78.82 27.73
N PHE A 223 -56.24 -78.46 27.03
CA PHE A 223 -56.24 -77.35 26.06
C PHE A 223 -55.91 -76.00 26.70
N CYS A 224 -56.50 -75.72 27.87
CA CYS A 224 -56.21 -74.53 28.66
C CYS A 224 -54.75 -74.52 29.15
N GLY A 225 -54.22 -75.68 29.57
CA GLY A 225 -52.82 -75.85 29.95
C GLY A 225 -51.86 -75.49 28.83
N ARG A 226 -52.07 -76.04 27.63
CA ARG A 226 -51.25 -75.70 26.44
C ARG A 226 -51.35 -74.23 26.04
N SER A 227 -52.51 -73.61 26.23
CA SER A 227 -52.71 -72.18 25.99
C SER A 227 -51.97 -71.30 27.02
N LYS A 228 -51.89 -71.74 28.28
CA LYS A 228 -51.08 -71.08 29.33
C LYS A 228 -49.57 -71.18 29.04
N GLU A 229 -49.10 -72.32 28.53
CA GLU A 229 -47.68 -72.51 28.15
C GLU A 229 -47.25 -71.53 27.04
N VAL A 230 -48.10 -71.32 26.02
CA VAL A 230 -47.87 -70.29 24.98
C VAL A 230 -47.80 -68.88 25.57
N LEU A 231 -48.71 -68.56 26.49
CA LEU A 231 -48.71 -67.27 27.17
C LEU A 231 -47.41 -67.09 27.97
N GLN A 232 -47.00 -68.09 28.75
CA GLN A 232 -45.80 -68.02 29.59
C GLN A 232 -44.54 -67.76 28.76
N LEU A 233 -44.34 -68.51 27.67
CA LEU A 233 -43.21 -68.29 26.75
C LEU A 233 -43.26 -66.89 26.12
N ARG A 234 -44.45 -66.38 25.81
CA ARG A 234 -44.61 -65.04 25.23
C ARG A 234 -44.32 -63.93 26.23
N VAL A 235 -44.78 -64.07 27.46
CA VAL A 235 -44.50 -63.13 28.56
C VAL A 235 -43.00 -63.08 28.81
N GLN A 236 -42.32 -64.23 28.86
CA GLN A 236 -40.86 -64.29 29.00
C GLN A 236 -40.11 -63.58 27.85
N ILE A 237 -40.56 -63.77 26.60
CA ILE A 237 -40.01 -63.03 25.45
C ILE A 237 -40.23 -61.52 25.61
N GLN A 238 -41.45 -61.09 25.98
CA GLN A 238 -41.77 -59.66 26.15
C GLN A 238 -40.98 -59.02 27.30
N GLU A 239 -40.88 -59.70 28.44
CA GLU A 239 -40.10 -59.26 29.60
C GLU A 239 -38.61 -59.10 29.24
N SER A 240 -38.09 -59.96 28.37
CA SER A 240 -36.68 -59.91 27.93
C SER A 240 -36.43 -58.91 26.80
N GLN A 241 -37.46 -58.52 26.04
CA GLN A 241 -37.35 -57.51 24.98
C GLN A 241 -37.16 -56.08 25.50
N ALA A 242 -37.74 -55.73 26.66
CA ALA A 242 -37.57 -54.40 27.25
C ALA A 242 -36.11 -54.07 27.64
N PRO A 243 -35.39 -54.91 28.43
CA PRO A 243 -33.98 -54.66 28.75
C PRO A 243 -33.08 -54.75 27.52
N TYR A 244 -33.38 -55.62 26.55
CA TYR A 244 -32.67 -55.68 25.28
C TYR A 244 -32.72 -54.34 24.53
N LYS A 245 -33.90 -53.72 24.43
CA LYS A 245 -34.04 -52.40 23.77
C LYS A 245 -33.25 -51.31 24.50
N GLN A 246 -33.30 -51.28 25.82
CA GLN A 246 -32.53 -50.31 26.61
C GLN A 246 -31.02 -50.47 26.39
N GLU A 247 -30.51 -51.70 26.37
CA GLU A 247 -29.09 -51.96 26.12
C GLU A 247 -28.66 -51.60 24.70
N VAL A 248 -29.54 -51.80 23.71
CA VAL A 248 -29.30 -51.35 22.31
C VAL A 248 -29.26 -49.82 22.21
N GLU A 249 -30.14 -49.11 22.91
CA GLU A 249 -30.13 -47.64 22.95
C GLU A 249 -28.83 -47.11 23.57
N LEU A 250 -28.40 -47.66 24.71
CA LEU A 250 -27.13 -47.31 25.34
C LEU A 250 -25.93 -47.60 24.44
N LEU A 251 -25.94 -48.73 23.72
CA LEU A 251 -24.89 -49.05 22.76
C LEU A 251 -24.83 -48.02 21.61
N ASN A 252 -25.99 -47.63 21.07
CA ASN A 252 -26.07 -46.63 20.01
C ASN A 252 -25.57 -45.27 20.50
N ASP A 253 -25.86 -44.88 21.73
CA ASP A 253 -25.41 -43.61 22.29
C ASP A 253 -23.89 -43.59 22.50
N LEU A 254 -23.30 -44.68 23.01
CA LEU A 254 -21.85 -44.83 23.07
C LEU A 254 -21.19 -44.77 21.68
N GLN A 255 -21.80 -45.37 20.67
CA GLN A 255 -21.30 -45.31 19.29
C GLN A 255 -21.34 -43.88 18.73
N LYS A 256 -22.40 -43.10 19.02
CA LYS A 256 -22.47 -41.68 18.62
C LYS A 256 -21.40 -40.85 19.31
N GLU A 257 -21.16 -41.05 20.60
CA GLU A 257 -20.10 -40.35 21.33
C GLU A 257 -18.72 -40.67 20.77
N MET A 258 -18.48 -41.92 20.36
CA MET A 258 -17.23 -42.33 19.73
C MET A 258 -16.97 -41.59 18.41
N VAL A 259 -18.02 -41.40 17.58
CA VAL A 259 -17.92 -40.61 16.34
C VAL A 259 -17.60 -39.14 16.65
N ILE A 260 -18.23 -38.56 17.68
CA ILE A 260 -17.96 -37.17 18.08
C ILE A 260 -16.50 -37.00 18.52
N PHE A 261 -15.94 -37.97 19.26
CA PHE A 261 -14.53 -37.92 19.64
C PHE A 261 -13.58 -38.10 18.45
N ASP A 262 -13.91 -38.98 17.51
CA ASP A 262 -13.11 -39.18 16.29
C ASP A 262 -13.09 -37.90 15.43
N ASP A 263 -14.25 -37.29 15.19
CA ASP A 263 -14.37 -36.01 14.47
C ASP A 263 -13.58 -34.91 15.16
N SER A 264 -13.66 -34.84 16.50
CA SER A 264 -12.92 -33.84 17.29
C SER A 264 -11.42 -34.06 17.24
N ALA A 265 -10.96 -35.31 17.29
CA ALA A 265 -9.55 -35.65 17.16
C ALA A 265 -9.02 -35.28 15.77
N HIS A 266 -9.78 -35.60 14.72
CA HIS A 266 -9.43 -35.27 13.35
C HIS A 266 -9.27 -33.76 13.12
N VAL A 267 -10.21 -32.95 13.63
CA VAL A 267 -10.12 -31.48 13.54
C VAL A 267 -8.84 -30.95 14.20
N LEU A 268 -8.49 -31.47 15.39
CA LEU A 268 -7.28 -31.05 16.10
C LEU A 268 -6.00 -31.53 15.40
N GLU A 269 -6.01 -32.69 14.75
CA GLU A 269 -4.88 -33.17 13.95
C GLU A 269 -4.63 -32.29 12.73
N VAL A 270 -5.69 -31.89 12.03
CA VAL A 270 -5.61 -30.95 10.90
C VAL A 270 -5.06 -29.60 11.36
N GLU A 271 -5.51 -29.09 12.51
CA GLU A 271 -4.98 -27.85 13.09
C GLU A 271 -3.49 -27.99 13.45
N ARG A 272 -3.10 -29.11 14.06
CA ARG A 272 -1.70 -29.42 14.40
C ARG A 272 -0.80 -29.46 13.17
N GLU A 273 -1.25 -30.08 12.08
CA GLU A 273 -0.50 -30.19 10.83
C GLU A 273 -0.35 -28.85 10.11
N ARG A 274 -1.30 -27.93 10.32
CA ARG A 274 -1.25 -26.58 9.75
C ARG A 274 -0.24 -25.67 10.43
N LEU A 275 -0.04 -25.81 11.75
CA LEU A 275 0.87 -24.94 12.52
C LEU A 275 2.31 -24.84 11.96
N PRO A 276 2.98 -25.94 11.57
CA PRO A 276 4.30 -25.86 10.93
C PRO A 276 4.29 -25.12 9.58
N LEU A 277 3.22 -25.26 8.81
CA LEU A 277 3.06 -24.59 7.50
C LEU A 277 2.89 -23.09 7.68
N ASP A 278 2.00 -22.68 8.59
CA ASP A 278 1.78 -21.26 8.91
C ASP A 278 3.07 -20.61 9.46
N LEU A 279 3.84 -21.35 10.27
CA LEU A 279 5.15 -20.92 10.75
C LEU A 279 6.15 -20.76 9.60
N LEU A 280 6.21 -21.72 8.68
CA LEU A 280 7.08 -21.68 7.51
C LEU A 280 6.76 -20.47 6.63
N ASP A 281 5.48 -20.22 6.34
CA ASP A 281 5.04 -19.06 5.57
C ASP A 281 5.47 -17.75 6.23
N SER A 282 5.34 -17.66 7.56
CA SER A 282 5.79 -16.48 8.31
C SER A 282 7.31 -16.28 8.25
N PHE A 283 8.09 -17.38 8.21
CA PHE A 283 9.54 -17.34 8.13
C PHE A 283 10.06 -17.06 6.72
N LEU A 284 9.33 -17.48 5.69
CA LEU A 284 9.66 -17.20 4.29
C LEU A 284 9.27 -15.78 3.87
N ASN A 285 8.27 -15.18 4.54
CA ASN A 285 7.87 -13.79 4.33
C ASN A 285 8.80 -12.79 5.05
N ILE A 286 10.07 -12.77 4.64
CA ILE A 286 11.10 -11.93 5.25
C ILE A 286 11.01 -10.51 4.72
N ARG A 287 11.07 -9.54 5.63
CA ARG A 287 11.21 -8.12 5.29
C ARG A 287 12.67 -7.79 5.00
N CYS A 288 12.99 -7.52 3.74
CA CYS A 288 14.32 -7.11 3.31
C CYS A 288 14.40 -5.59 3.08
N LEU A 289 15.53 -4.99 3.48
CA LEU A 289 15.86 -3.60 3.14
C LEU A 289 16.43 -3.56 1.72
N TYR A 290 15.75 -2.85 0.82
CA TYR A 290 16.18 -2.68 -0.56
C TYR A 290 16.73 -1.28 -0.81
N HIS A 291 17.72 -1.22 -1.71
CA HIS A 291 18.29 0.03 -2.21
C HIS A 291 17.59 0.39 -3.51
N LEU A 292 16.74 1.40 -3.45
CA LEU A 292 16.16 1.98 -4.65
C LEU A 292 16.88 3.30 -4.92
N HIS A 293 17.42 3.44 -6.13
CA HIS A 293 17.88 4.74 -6.59
C HIS A 293 16.67 5.67 -6.63
N GLN A 294 16.74 6.80 -5.92
CA GLN A 294 15.66 7.77 -5.90
C GLN A 294 15.51 8.36 -7.32
N GLY A 295 14.37 8.09 -7.96
CA GLY A 295 14.11 8.45 -9.35
C GLY A 295 14.49 7.36 -10.35
N GLN A 296 13.94 6.15 -10.20
CA GLN A 296 14.03 5.13 -11.26
C GLN A 296 13.36 5.64 -12.54
N ILE A 297 14.21 6.05 -13.49
CA ILE A 297 13.85 6.11 -14.90
C ILE A 297 13.74 4.66 -15.33
N GLN A 298 12.62 4.31 -15.97
CA GLN A 298 12.45 3.03 -16.65
C GLN A 298 13.61 2.86 -17.63
N ASP A 299 14.59 2.02 -17.32
CA ASP A 299 15.68 1.74 -18.24
C ASP A 299 15.12 0.83 -19.33
N GLU A 300 14.74 1.42 -20.47
CA GLU A 300 14.20 0.70 -21.62
C GLU A 300 15.16 -0.40 -22.12
N LYS A 301 16.47 -0.29 -21.80
CA LYS A 301 17.48 -1.28 -22.16
C LYS A 301 17.49 -2.51 -21.25
N ALA A 302 16.87 -2.45 -20.07
CA ALA A 302 16.73 -3.61 -19.19
C ALA A 302 15.76 -4.68 -19.76
N MET A 303 14.87 -4.31 -20.70
CA MET A 303 14.04 -5.29 -21.42
C MET A 303 14.86 -6.18 -22.39
N LEU A 304 16.10 -5.80 -22.72
CA LEU A 304 16.97 -6.52 -23.66
C LEU A 304 17.96 -7.45 -22.97
N THR A 305 18.03 -7.47 -21.63
CA THR A 305 18.94 -8.35 -20.91
C THR A 305 18.32 -9.74 -20.80
N SER A 306 18.94 -10.75 -21.43
CA SER A 306 18.48 -12.15 -21.44
C SER A 306 18.61 -12.87 -20.10
N ASP A 307 19.37 -12.31 -19.16
CA ASP A 307 19.63 -12.90 -17.85
C ASP A 307 18.69 -12.32 -16.79
N PHE A 308 17.58 -13.03 -16.57
CA PHE A 308 16.58 -12.73 -15.54
C PHE A 308 16.93 -13.27 -14.15
N ASN A 309 18.13 -13.84 -13.96
CA ASN A 309 18.54 -14.47 -12.70
C ASN A 309 18.57 -13.52 -11.49
N THR A 310 18.68 -12.21 -11.73
CA THR A 310 18.63 -11.16 -10.70
C THR A 310 17.34 -10.34 -10.73
N SER A 311 16.37 -10.72 -11.57
CA SER A 311 15.10 -10.01 -11.71
C SER A 311 14.09 -10.44 -10.65
N HIS A 312 13.37 -9.47 -10.10
CA HIS A 312 12.31 -9.70 -9.12
C HIS A 312 10.98 -9.27 -9.73
N LEU A 313 9.99 -10.16 -9.67
CA LEU A 313 8.62 -9.87 -10.09
C LEU A 313 7.92 -9.12 -8.96
N HIS A 314 7.48 -7.89 -9.24
CA HIS A 314 6.66 -7.11 -8.34
C HIS A 314 5.25 -6.98 -8.91
N TRP A 315 4.25 -7.04 -8.03
CA TRP A 315 2.89 -6.76 -8.42
C TRP A 315 2.76 -5.30 -8.84
N VAL A 316 2.08 -5.07 -9.97
CA VAL A 316 1.84 -3.72 -10.51
C VAL A 316 1.17 -2.82 -9.47
N SER A 317 0.27 -3.39 -8.66
CA SER A 317 -0.41 -2.69 -7.56
C SER A 317 0.56 -2.07 -6.56
N ASP A 318 1.66 -2.76 -6.24
CA ASP A 318 2.60 -2.31 -5.22
C ASP A 318 3.43 -1.15 -5.75
N VAL A 319 3.85 -1.25 -7.02
CA VAL A 319 4.55 -0.17 -7.73
C VAL A 319 3.68 1.08 -7.81
N ASP A 320 2.39 0.92 -8.13
CA ASP A 320 1.44 2.03 -8.19
C ASP A 320 1.23 2.69 -6.83
N GLN A 321 1.13 1.92 -5.75
CA GLN A 321 1.02 2.44 -4.38
C GLN A 321 2.27 3.23 -3.98
N TYR A 322 3.47 2.71 -4.28
CA TYR A 322 4.72 3.43 -4.00
C TYR A 322 4.82 4.72 -4.83
N ASN A 323 4.43 4.68 -6.09
CA ASN A 323 4.39 5.87 -6.95
C ASN A 323 3.44 6.93 -6.38
N GLN A 324 2.24 6.54 -5.94
CA GLN A 324 1.29 7.45 -5.28
C GLN A 324 1.88 8.06 -4.01
N ALA A 325 2.57 7.25 -3.18
CA ALA A 325 3.24 7.75 -1.99
C ALA A 325 4.35 8.77 -2.33
N ILE A 326 5.13 8.52 -3.38
CA ILE A 326 6.17 9.45 -3.87
C ILE A 326 5.54 10.76 -4.33
N PHE A 327 4.49 10.72 -5.15
CA PHE A 327 3.79 11.93 -5.60
C PHE A 327 3.21 12.72 -4.42
N SER A 328 2.65 12.03 -3.42
CA SER A 328 2.13 12.69 -2.21
C SER A 328 3.24 13.39 -1.41
N SER A 329 4.45 12.81 -1.39
CA SER A 329 5.62 13.40 -0.72
C SER A 329 6.19 14.59 -1.50
N ALA A 330 6.22 14.51 -2.83
CA ALA A 330 6.59 15.63 -3.70
C ALA A 330 5.63 16.81 -3.52
N ALA A 331 4.32 16.58 -3.50
CA ALA A 331 3.32 17.61 -3.26
C ALA A 331 3.51 18.32 -1.90
N LYS A 332 3.85 17.58 -0.84
CA LYS A 332 4.18 18.16 0.47
C LYS A 332 5.45 19.02 0.41
N SER A 333 6.45 18.58 -0.34
CA SER A 333 7.71 19.32 -0.55
C SER A 333 7.46 20.63 -1.31
N ASP A 334 6.63 20.62 -2.35
CA ASP A 334 6.25 21.81 -3.11
C ASP A 334 5.48 22.82 -2.25
N GLN A 335 4.59 22.33 -1.38
CA GLN A 335 3.89 23.19 -0.41
C GLN A 335 4.87 23.86 0.56
N LEU A 336 5.89 23.13 1.04
CA LEU A 336 6.94 23.69 1.90
C LEU A 336 7.78 24.73 1.16
N LEU A 337 8.20 24.44 -0.07
CA LEU A 337 8.95 25.38 -0.91
C LEU A 337 8.15 26.65 -1.18
N SER A 338 6.86 26.54 -1.50
CA SER A 338 5.96 27.69 -1.66
C SER A 338 5.88 28.54 -0.38
N LYS A 339 5.77 27.91 0.79
CA LYS A 339 5.80 28.61 2.09
C LYS A 339 7.14 29.32 2.33
N ILE A 340 8.26 28.68 2.00
CA ILE A 340 9.60 29.28 2.14
C ILE A 340 9.75 30.48 1.21
N VAL A 341 9.31 30.39 -0.05
CA VAL A 341 9.35 31.50 -1.01
C VAL A 341 8.51 32.68 -0.51
N LYS A 342 7.27 32.44 -0.06
CA LYS A 342 6.41 33.48 0.53
C LYS A 342 7.08 34.14 1.75
N ARG A 343 7.72 33.34 2.61
CA ARG A 343 8.44 33.86 3.79
C ARG A 343 9.68 34.67 3.41
N LYS A 344 10.42 34.26 2.37
CA LYS A 344 11.54 35.05 1.81
C LYS A 344 11.05 36.39 1.26
N GLN A 345 9.96 36.42 0.50
CA GLN A 345 9.37 37.66 0.00
C GLN A 345 8.92 38.58 1.14
N LEU A 346 8.27 38.03 2.17
CA LEU A 346 7.89 38.79 3.36
C LEU A 346 9.11 39.37 4.09
N ASN A 347 10.15 38.57 4.30
CA ASN A 347 11.39 39.03 4.91
C ASN A 347 12.08 40.12 4.08
N MET A 348 12.02 40.03 2.75
CA MET A 348 12.55 41.07 1.87
C MET A 348 11.77 42.38 2.04
N LYS A 349 10.43 42.33 2.09
CA LYS A 349 9.59 43.50 2.39
C LYS A 349 9.92 44.11 3.75
N ARG A 350 10.05 43.29 4.79
CA ARG A 350 10.43 43.76 6.14
C ARG A 350 11.83 44.40 6.17
N ARG A 351 12.80 43.84 5.44
CA ARG A 351 14.13 44.46 5.31
C ARG A 351 14.07 45.81 4.61
N PHE A 352 13.23 45.94 3.59
CA PHE A 352 13.01 47.20 2.91
C PHE A 352 12.33 48.23 3.85
N GLU A 353 11.30 47.84 4.60
CA GLU A 353 10.66 48.68 5.61
C GLU A 353 11.64 49.11 6.70
N ALA A 354 12.48 48.20 7.20
CA ALA A 354 13.51 48.51 8.17
C ALA A 354 14.50 49.56 7.64
N LYS A 355 15.03 49.37 6.42
CA LYS A 355 15.88 50.39 5.77
C LYS A 355 15.16 51.72 5.60
N ARG A 356 13.88 51.70 5.20
CA ARG A 356 13.07 52.93 5.08
C ARG A 356 12.96 53.64 6.42
N LEU A 357 12.67 52.91 7.49
CA LEU A 357 12.61 53.46 8.86
C LEU A 357 13.96 54.00 9.32
N ASP A 358 15.08 53.35 8.97
CA ASP A 358 16.42 53.87 9.24
C ASP A 358 16.66 55.20 8.53
N TYR A 359 16.26 55.32 7.25
CA TYR A 359 16.32 56.58 6.53
C TYR A 359 15.44 57.65 7.18
N CYS A 360 14.19 57.35 7.52
CA CYS A 360 13.31 58.30 8.22
C CYS A 360 13.91 58.72 9.57
N THR A 361 14.50 57.80 10.32
CA THR A 361 15.18 58.10 11.59
C THR A 361 16.40 58.99 11.36
N GLY A 362 17.16 58.75 10.29
CA GLY A 362 18.25 59.63 9.85
C GLY A 362 17.75 61.04 9.52
N THR A 363 16.66 61.16 8.75
CA THR A 363 16.02 62.43 8.42
C THR A 363 15.55 63.14 9.69
N PHE A 364 14.84 62.47 10.60
CA PHE A 364 14.38 63.07 11.85
C PHE A 364 15.55 63.50 12.76
N LYS A 365 16.67 62.77 12.77
CA LYS A 365 17.88 63.22 13.47
C LYS A 365 18.46 64.48 12.85
N LEU A 366 18.43 64.58 11.52
CA LEU A 366 18.91 65.74 10.78
C LEU A 366 17.98 66.94 10.97
N GLU A 367 16.66 66.74 10.95
CA GLU A 367 15.65 67.74 11.30
C GLU A 367 15.76 68.16 12.77
N LEU A 368 16.06 67.25 13.68
CA LEU A 368 16.32 67.56 15.08
C LEU A 368 17.59 68.41 15.23
N GLN A 369 18.67 68.08 14.50
CA GLN A 369 19.88 68.90 14.41
C GLN A 369 19.57 70.27 13.80
N GLN A 370 18.73 70.31 12.76
CA GLN A 370 18.28 71.56 12.14
C GLN A 370 17.44 72.39 13.09
N LEU A 371 16.55 71.78 13.88
CA LEU A 371 15.81 72.44 14.96
C LEU A 371 16.76 72.95 16.04
N HIS A 372 17.83 72.22 16.34
CA HIS A 372 18.90 72.70 17.22
C HIS A 372 19.71 73.86 16.61
N THR A 373 19.81 73.98 15.28
CA THR A 373 20.42 75.16 14.62
C THR A 373 19.42 76.31 14.39
N LEU A 374 18.13 76.01 14.23
CA LEU A 374 17.02 76.98 14.18
C LEU A 374 16.72 77.56 15.56
N ARG A 375 17.15 76.87 16.63
CA ARG A 375 17.41 77.47 17.92
C ARG A 375 18.55 78.46 17.73
N VAL A 376 18.17 79.65 17.29
CA VAL A 376 19.00 80.76 16.81
C VAL A 376 20.40 80.70 17.44
N THR A 377 21.33 80.09 16.71
CA THR A 377 22.74 80.17 17.05
C THR A 377 23.21 81.55 16.61
N ARG A 378 24.09 82.15 17.40
CA ARG A 378 24.58 83.53 17.25
C ARG A 378 25.08 83.86 15.82
N LEU A 379 25.60 82.86 15.10
CA LEU A 379 26.03 82.94 13.69
C LEU A 379 24.89 83.20 12.69
N MET A 380 23.68 82.72 12.96
CA MET A 380 22.51 82.92 12.08
C MET A 380 21.86 84.29 12.30
N GLN A 381 22.04 84.88 13.48
CA GLN A 381 21.75 86.30 13.74
C GLN A 381 22.73 87.23 13.03
N GLU A 382 23.98 86.81 12.86
CA GLU A 382 24.99 87.57 12.09
C GLU A 382 24.68 87.52 10.59
N TRP A 383 24.23 86.39 10.06
CA TRP A 383 23.89 86.23 8.63
C TRP A 383 22.61 86.95 8.19
N LEU A 384 21.62 87.07 9.08
CA LEU A 384 20.39 87.83 8.80
C LEU A 384 20.61 89.36 8.88
N CYS A 385 21.79 89.81 9.36
CA CYS A 385 22.12 91.22 9.57
C CYS A 385 23.20 91.81 8.62
N GLY A 386 23.65 91.11 7.57
CA GLY A 386 24.53 91.68 6.52
C GLY A 386 25.31 90.57 5.79
N ASP A 387 25.59 90.59 4.49
CA ASP A 387 25.69 91.67 3.49
C ASP A 387 25.22 91.13 2.12
N GLU A 388 24.61 92.02 1.33
CA GLU A 388 24.32 91.84 -0.09
C GLU A 388 25.63 91.76 -0.88
N GLU A 389 25.87 90.67 -1.61
CA GLU A 389 26.63 90.60 -2.88
C GLU A 389 27.07 89.16 -3.22
N VAL A 390 26.12 88.26 -3.45
CA VAL A 390 26.41 87.07 -4.29
C VAL A 390 25.63 87.23 -5.59
N SER A 391 26.26 87.92 -6.53
CA SER A 391 25.78 88.21 -7.89
C SER A 391 25.02 87.03 -8.51
N GLU A 392 23.81 87.31 -8.99
CA GLU A 392 22.89 86.37 -9.65
C GLU A 392 23.56 85.58 -10.80
N GLU A 393 24.61 86.14 -11.41
CA GLU A 393 25.40 85.50 -12.47
C GLU A 393 26.14 84.25 -11.98
N LYS A 394 26.64 84.24 -10.74
CA LYS A 394 27.28 83.05 -10.15
C LYS A 394 26.27 81.94 -9.87
N ALA A 395 25.02 82.30 -9.59
CA ALA A 395 23.93 81.33 -9.43
C ALA A 395 23.53 80.72 -10.78
N ILE A 396 23.42 81.55 -11.84
CA ILE A 396 23.11 81.10 -13.19
C ILE A 396 24.21 80.18 -13.75
N ALA A 397 25.49 80.50 -13.50
CA ALA A 397 26.62 79.65 -13.90
C ALA A 397 26.54 78.25 -13.25
N LYS A 398 26.29 78.17 -11.94
CA LYS A 398 26.13 76.89 -11.22
C LYS A 398 24.95 76.06 -11.75
N ILE A 399 23.84 76.70 -12.12
CA ILE A 399 22.69 76.01 -12.72
C ILE A 399 23.06 75.45 -14.10
N ARG A 400 23.82 76.20 -14.90
CA ARG A 400 24.28 75.75 -16.22
C ARG A 400 25.22 74.56 -16.13
N ASP A 401 26.16 74.58 -15.19
CA ASP A 401 27.07 73.46 -14.91
C ASP A 401 26.30 72.22 -14.44
N HIS A 402 25.27 72.43 -13.61
CA HIS A 402 24.40 71.34 -13.17
C HIS A 402 23.61 70.71 -14.32
N ILE A 403 23.07 71.52 -15.24
CA ILE A 403 22.38 71.03 -16.44
C ILE A 403 23.32 70.21 -17.32
N GLN A 404 24.57 70.65 -17.49
CA GLN A 404 25.57 69.89 -18.26
C GLN A 404 25.90 68.55 -17.60
N LEU A 405 26.08 68.53 -16.28
CA LEU A 405 26.33 67.30 -15.53
C LEU A 405 25.15 66.32 -15.65
N VAL A 406 23.91 66.81 -15.54
CA VAL A 406 22.70 66.00 -15.68
C VAL A 406 22.58 65.44 -17.10
N ASN A 407 22.87 66.24 -18.13
CA ASN A 407 22.85 65.79 -19.51
C ASN A 407 23.91 64.70 -19.76
N LEU A 408 25.12 64.87 -19.26
CA LEU A 408 26.18 63.86 -19.35
C LEU A 408 25.81 62.56 -18.62
N SER A 409 25.19 62.67 -17.45
CA SER A 409 24.70 61.50 -16.71
C SER A 409 23.57 60.79 -17.45
N MET A 410 22.67 61.54 -18.09
CA MET A 410 21.57 60.96 -18.85
C MET A 410 22.02 60.30 -20.16
N THR A 411 22.99 60.87 -20.87
CA THR A 411 23.56 60.22 -22.07
C THR A 411 24.24 58.91 -21.70
N GLN A 412 25.05 58.88 -20.63
CA GLN A 412 25.66 57.65 -20.13
C GLN A 412 24.62 56.59 -19.74
N LYS A 413 23.52 56.99 -19.08
CA LYS A 413 22.41 56.08 -18.76
C LYS A 413 21.71 55.57 -20.01
N MET A 414 21.52 56.43 -21.02
CA MET A 414 20.90 56.04 -22.28
C MET A 414 21.77 55.03 -23.05
N ASP A 415 23.09 55.21 -23.04
CA ASP A 415 24.04 54.28 -23.64
C ASP A 415 24.04 52.91 -22.93
N GLN A 416 23.99 52.91 -21.59
CA GLN A 416 23.85 51.69 -20.80
C GLN A 416 22.53 50.96 -21.10
N LEU A 417 21.41 51.68 -21.17
CA LEU A 417 20.12 51.12 -21.54
C LEU A 417 20.14 50.54 -22.95
N ASN A 418 20.74 51.24 -23.91
CA ASN A 418 20.91 50.75 -25.28
C ASN A 418 21.78 49.48 -25.35
N LEU A 419 22.83 49.40 -24.53
CA LEU A 419 23.66 48.19 -24.42
C LEU A 419 22.83 47.01 -23.88
N ASN A 420 22.04 47.25 -22.82
CA ASN A 420 21.16 46.24 -22.22
C ASN A 420 20.09 45.78 -23.22
N VAL A 421 19.50 46.70 -23.99
CA VAL A 421 18.54 46.36 -25.05
C VAL A 421 19.19 45.47 -26.12
N LYS A 422 20.44 45.74 -26.51
CA LYS A 422 21.17 44.87 -27.45
C LYS A 422 21.44 43.48 -26.87
N GLN A 423 21.81 43.40 -25.59
CA GLN A 423 22.02 42.12 -24.90
C GLN A 423 20.74 41.30 -24.80
N LEU A 424 19.64 41.92 -24.37
CA LEU A 424 18.32 41.26 -24.29
C LEU A 424 17.84 40.79 -25.66
N LYS A 425 18.05 41.56 -26.73
CA LYS A 425 17.74 41.13 -28.09
C LYS A 425 18.52 39.88 -28.50
N ARG A 426 19.81 39.77 -28.13
CA ARG A 426 20.61 38.55 -28.38
C ARG A 426 20.05 37.36 -27.62
N GLN A 427 19.76 37.53 -26.33
CA GLN A 427 19.17 36.47 -25.50
C GLN A 427 17.81 35.98 -26.03
N ILE A 428 16.95 36.90 -26.50
CA ILE A 428 15.66 36.54 -27.11
C ILE A 428 15.88 35.68 -28.36
N VAL A 429 16.86 36.02 -29.21
CA VAL A 429 17.18 35.23 -30.40
C VAL A 429 17.73 33.86 -30.02
N GLU A 430 18.65 33.78 -29.05
CA GLU A 430 19.21 32.53 -28.55
C GLU A 430 18.11 31.60 -28.00
N HIS A 431 17.25 32.10 -27.12
CA HIS A 431 16.13 31.31 -26.58
C HIS A 431 15.09 30.94 -27.66
N ALA A 432 14.87 31.79 -28.66
CA ALA A 432 14.00 31.44 -29.78
C ALA A 432 14.58 30.28 -30.61
N THR A 433 15.91 30.22 -30.78
CA THR A 433 16.56 29.08 -31.45
C THR A 433 16.53 27.81 -30.60
N GLU A 434 16.73 27.93 -29.29
CA GLU A 434 16.63 26.82 -28.33
C GLU A 434 15.21 26.23 -28.32
N ASN A 435 14.18 27.08 -28.26
CA ASN A 435 12.79 26.63 -28.30
C ASN A 435 12.47 25.87 -29.60
N ARG A 436 12.96 26.36 -30.75
CA ARG A 436 12.79 25.64 -32.03
C ARG A 436 13.47 24.27 -32.01
N PHE A 437 14.66 24.18 -31.41
CA PHE A 437 15.36 22.91 -31.27
C PHE A 437 14.56 21.94 -30.37
N VAL A 438 14.08 22.40 -29.21
CA VAL A 438 13.26 21.60 -28.30
C VAL A 438 11.96 21.14 -28.97
N ASP A 439 11.30 22.00 -29.75
CA ASP A 439 10.10 21.63 -30.50
C ASP A 439 10.39 20.53 -31.54
N THR A 440 11.55 20.59 -32.22
CA THR A 440 11.94 19.54 -33.17
C THR A 440 12.22 18.20 -32.47
N GLU A 441 12.87 18.22 -31.30
CA GLU A 441 13.11 17.00 -30.51
C GLU A 441 11.81 16.43 -29.92
N ARG A 442 10.92 17.29 -29.45
CA ARG A 442 9.58 16.90 -28.99
C ARG A 442 8.81 16.20 -30.10
N GLU A 443 8.87 16.71 -31.33
CA GLU A 443 8.15 16.10 -32.46
C GLU A 443 8.75 14.75 -32.84
N LYS A 444 10.08 14.60 -32.85
CA LYS A 444 10.73 13.29 -33.04
C LYS A 444 10.30 12.28 -31.98
N LEU A 445 10.31 12.67 -30.70
CA LEU A 445 9.86 11.82 -29.60
C LEU A 445 8.37 11.48 -29.69
N ARG A 446 7.54 12.42 -30.17
CA ARG A 446 6.12 12.16 -30.40
C ARG A 446 5.92 11.08 -31.46
N CYS A 447 6.67 11.13 -32.56
CA CYS A 447 6.64 10.11 -33.60
C CYS A 447 7.10 8.75 -33.07
N THR A 448 8.23 8.67 -32.36
CA THR A 448 8.72 7.39 -31.82
C THR A 448 7.76 6.76 -30.80
N VAL A 449 7.14 7.57 -29.93
CA VAL A 449 6.12 7.08 -28.99
C VAL A 449 4.88 6.59 -29.73
N GLN A 450 4.46 7.28 -30.79
CA GLN A 450 3.32 6.85 -31.60
C GLN A 450 3.62 5.53 -32.32
N ASP A 451 4.83 5.36 -32.86
CA ASP A 451 5.27 4.11 -33.48
C ASP A 451 5.32 2.98 -32.45
N ALA A 452 5.89 3.23 -31.26
CA ALA A 452 5.94 2.26 -30.17
C ALA A 452 4.55 1.85 -29.67
N ARG A 453 3.60 2.80 -29.57
CA ARG A 453 2.19 2.49 -29.26
C ARG A 453 1.55 1.63 -30.34
N THR A 454 1.83 1.90 -31.60
CA THR A 454 1.31 1.14 -32.72
C THR A 454 1.84 -0.29 -32.68
N VAL A 455 3.15 -0.47 -32.49
CA VAL A 455 3.80 -1.79 -32.32
C VAL A 455 3.25 -2.53 -31.10
N LYS A 456 3.07 -1.84 -29.96
CA LYS A 456 2.46 -2.43 -28.77
C LYS A 456 1.03 -2.89 -29.04
N SER A 457 0.22 -2.09 -29.72
CA SER A 457 -1.16 -2.49 -30.08
C SER A 457 -1.19 -3.72 -30.98
N MET A 458 -0.25 -3.83 -31.93
CA MET A 458 -0.11 -5.03 -32.75
C MET A 458 0.33 -6.22 -31.89
N THR A 459 1.31 -6.05 -31.01
CA THR A 459 1.86 -7.12 -30.17
C THR A 459 0.84 -7.63 -29.12
N ASP A 460 0.06 -6.72 -28.54
CA ASP A 460 -1.02 -7.05 -27.61
C ASP A 460 -2.15 -7.80 -28.35
N ALA A 461 -2.47 -7.42 -29.59
CA ALA A 461 -3.39 -8.19 -30.44
C ALA A 461 -2.88 -9.61 -30.75
N TYR A 462 -1.56 -9.84 -30.78
CA TYR A 462 -0.96 -11.18 -30.93
C TYR A 462 -0.87 -11.98 -29.61
N ARG A 463 -0.86 -11.36 -28.42
CA ARG A 463 -0.83 -12.09 -27.14
C ARG A 463 -2.18 -12.68 -26.74
N ASP A 464 -3.28 -12.07 -27.19
CA ASP A 464 -4.65 -12.50 -26.85
C ASP A 464 -5.20 -13.63 -27.75
N ILE A 465 -4.37 -14.30 -28.55
CA ILE A 465 -4.81 -15.38 -29.45
C ILE A 465 -5.60 -16.51 -28.74
N PRO A 466 -5.22 -17.01 -27.55
CA PRO A 466 -6.00 -18.06 -26.86
C PRO A 466 -7.36 -17.56 -26.38
N SER A 467 -7.44 -16.31 -25.91
CA SER A 467 -8.68 -15.67 -25.42
C SER A 467 -9.61 -15.31 -26.58
N GLN A 468 -9.07 -14.83 -27.69
CA GLN A 468 -9.82 -14.55 -28.92
C GLN A 468 -10.30 -15.82 -29.62
N ILE A 469 -9.51 -16.91 -29.64
CA ILE A 469 -9.97 -18.20 -30.15
C ILE A 469 -11.09 -18.75 -29.27
N ALA A 470 -10.98 -18.66 -27.93
CA ALA A 470 -12.03 -19.13 -27.03
C ALA A 470 -13.33 -18.31 -27.13
N THR A 471 -13.23 -16.99 -27.27
CA THR A 471 -14.40 -16.11 -27.48
C THR A 471 -14.99 -16.26 -28.88
N ARG A 472 -14.17 -16.46 -29.91
CA ARG A 472 -14.62 -16.81 -31.27
C ARG A 472 -15.27 -18.19 -31.32
N ALA A 473 -14.75 -19.18 -30.60
CA ALA A 473 -15.37 -20.49 -30.48
C ALA A 473 -16.71 -20.42 -29.74
N ARG A 474 -16.82 -19.63 -28.66
CA ARG A 474 -18.09 -19.37 -27.97
C ARG A 474 -19.12 -18.68 -28.86
N THR A 475 -18.71 -17.66 -29.62
CA THR A 475 -19.63 -16.95 -30.53
C THR A 475 -20.06 -17.84 -31.70
N ILE A 476 -19.18 -18.68 -32.24
CA ILE A 476 -19.54 -19.68 -33.25
C ILE A 476 -20.53 -20.70 -32.66
N PHE A 477 -20.29 -21.20 -31.45
CA PHE A 477 -21.18 -22.14 -30.79
C PHE A 477 -22.56 -21.52 -30.51
N GLN A 478 -22.60 -20.32 -29.94
CA GLN A 478 -23.85 -19.58 -29.70
C GLN A 478 -24.60 -19.30 -31.01
N LYS A 479 -23.89 -18.97 -32.10
CA LYS A 479 -24.52 -18.78 -33.40
C LYS A 479 -25.10 -20.10 -33.94
N SER A 480 -24.38 -21.21 -33.81
CA SER A 480 -24.86 -22.55 -34.19
C SER A 480 -26.10 -22.94 -33.41
N GLU A 481 -26.11 -22.70 -32.09
CA GLU A 481 -27.24 -22.98 -31.21
C GLU A 481 -28.47 -22.13 -31.60
N MET A 482 -28.27 -20.84 -31.86
CA MET A 482 -29.34 -19.96 -32.35
C MET A 482 -29.86 -20.36 -33.74
N GLU A 483 -29.00 -20.85 -34.63
CA GLU A 483 -29.40 -21.38 -35.94
C GLU A 483 -30.17 -22.71 -35.82
N GLU A 484 -29.86 -23.55 -34.84
CA GLU A 484 -30.64 -24.76 -34.54
C GLU A 484 -32.01 -24.42 -33.94
N VAL A 485 -32.06 -23.47 -33.01
CA VAL A 485 -33.34 -22.98 -32.46
C VAL A 485 -34.20 -22.36 -33.57
N ALA A 486 -33.61 -21.54 -34.45
CA ALA A 486 -34.32 -20.97 -35.58
C ALA A 486 -34.82 -22.05 -36.56
N ARG A 487 -34.02 -23.10 -36.81
CA ARG A 487 -34.47 -24.25 -37.62
C ARG A 487 -35.62 -25.00 -36.98
N SER A 488 -35.53 -25.29 -35.68
CA SER A 488 -36.60 -25.94 -34.92
C SER A 488 -37.90 -25.12 -34.95
N GLN A 489 -37.81 -23.80 -34.73
CA GLN A 489 -38.95 -22.89 -34.85
C GLN A 489 -39.53 -22.85 -36.27
N GLN A 490 -38.68 -22.90 -37.29
CA GLN A 490 -39.13 -22.94 -38.68
C GLN A 490 -39.85 -24.26 -38.99
N GLU A 491 -39.35 -25.39 -38.49
CA GLU A 491 -40.01 -26.69 -38.61
C GLU A 491 -41.36 -26.70 -37.91
N GLU A 492 -41.46 -26.15 -36.69
CA GLU A 492 -42.73 -25.98 -35.98
C GLU A 492 -43.70 -25.08 -36.74
N LEU A 493 -43.24 -23.97 -37.31
CA LEU A 493 -44.08 -23.09 -38.14
C LEU A 493 -44.59 -23.82 -39.39
N VAL A 494 -43.77 -24.66 -40.01
CA VAL A 494 -44.19 -25.49 -41.15
C VAL A 494 -45.22 -26.52 -40.71
N GLN A 495 -45.03 -27.18 -39.56
CA GLN A 495 -46.01 -28.11 -39.01
C GLN A 495 -47.33 -27.41 -38.69
N LEU A 496 -47.29 -26.25 -38.03
CA LEU A 496 -48.46 -25.43 -37.73
C LEU A 496 -49.16 -24.97 -39.02
N LYS A 497 -48.40 -24.55 -40.03
CA LYS A 497 -48.96 -24.20 -41.34
C LYS A 497 -49.65 -25.41 -41.98
N ASN A 498 -49.02 -26.57 -41.98
CA ASN A 498 -49.61 -27.80 -42.51
C ASN A 498 -50.88 -28.19 -41.77
N GLU A 499 -50.93 -28.02 -40.44
CA GLU A 499 -52.13 -28.29 -39.66
C GLU A 499 -53.23 -27.25 -39.90
N VAL A 500 -52.88 -25.98 -40.05
CA VAL A 500 -53.81 -24.93 -40.49
C VAL A 500 -54.36 -25.23 -41.87
N ASP A 501 -53.51 -25.65 -42.82
CA ASP A 501 -53.92 -26.02 -44.17
C ASP A 501 -54.78 -27.30 -44.15
N ARG A 502 -54.49 -28.26 -43.26
CA ARG A 502 -55.34 -29.43 -43.01
C ARG A 502 -56.72 -29.04 -42.45
N LEU A 503 -56.75 -28.12 -41.48
CA LEU A 503 -58.00 -27.61 -40.90
C LEU A 503 -58.79 -26.80 -41.92
N ARG A 504 -58.13 -26.00 -42.76
CA ARG A 504 -58.74 -25.31 -43.89
C ARG A 504 -59.30 -26.29 -44.91
N ALA A 505 -58.56 -27.35 -45.24
CA ALA A 505 -59.02 -28.43 -46.10
C ALA A 505 -60.27 -29.13 -45.55
N LYS A 506 -60.36 -29.28 -44.23
CA LYS A 506 -61.50 -29.89 -43.54
C LYS A 506 -62.71 -28.95 -43.45
N THR A 507 -62.48 -27.64 -43.31
CA THR A 507 -63.53 -26.63 -43.12
C THR A 507 -64.05 -26.05 -44.44
N PHE A 508 -63.22 -26.02 -45.49
CA PHE A 508 -63.55 -25.51 -46.82
C PHE A 508 -63.03 -26.47 -47.93
N PRO A 509 -63.75 -27.57 -48.21
CA PRO A 509 -63.31 -28.59 -49.17
C PRO A 509 -63.22 -28.11 -50.62
N SER A 510 -63.79 -26.95 -50.97
CA SER A 510 -63.75 -26.39 -52.32
C SER A 510 -62.41 -25.78 -52.71
N PHE A 511 -61.52 -25.48 -51.74
CA PHE A 511 -60.20 -24.89 -52.00
C PHE A 511 -59.06 -25.91 -52.14
N THR A 512 -59.26 -27.18 -51.73
CA THR A 512 -58.23 -28.22 -51.81
C THR A 512 -57.98 -28.76 -53.23
N ALA A 513 -58.90 -28.53 -54.17
CA ALA A 513 -58.74 -28.94 -55.56
C ALA A 513 -57.72 -28.09 -56.34
N VAL A 514 -57.37 -26.89 -55.85
CA VAL A 514 -56.46 -25.96 -56.55
C VAL A 514 -55.00 -26.15 -56.14
N CYS A 515 -54.70 -26.58 -54.90
CA CYS A 515 -53.32 -26.72 -54.41
C CYS A 515 -52.62 -28.06 -54.73
N LYS A 516 -53.30 -29.04 -55.36
CA LYS A 516 -52.67 -30.32 -55.79
C LYS A 516 -52.18 -30.33 -57.25
N ARG A 517 -52.29 -29.21 -57.97
CA ARG A 517 -51.63 -29.00 -59.27
C ARG A 517 -50.66 -27.83 -59.16
N ILE A 518 -49.45 -28.14 -58.71
CA ILE A 518 -48.15 -27.57 -59.12
C ILE A 518 -47.08 -28.51 -58.56
#